data_AF-A0A0S7XBI0-F1
#
_entry.id   AF-A0A0S7XBI0-F1
#
_cell.length_a   1.000
_cell.length_b   1.000
_cell.length_c   1.000
_cell.angle_alpha   90.00
_cell.angle_beta   90.00
_cell.angle_gamma   90.00
#
_symmetry.space_group_name_H-M   'P 1'
#
loop_
_entity.id
_entity.type
_entity.pdbx_description
1 polymer ?
#
loop_
_entity_poly.entity_id
_entity_poly.type
_entity_poly.pdbx_seq_one_letter_code
_entity_poly.pdbx_strand_id
1 'polypeptide(L)'
;MSTEHFEKVKGQIGRCGIWCGSCVVGNGTLAELTRPYERLVDIYDLRDWGPKDLNYKEFVQGLRSIQKMMPCPGCLKGGSRDACELRSCVVARELSDC
;
A
#
# COMPACT_ATOMS: atom_id res chain seq x y z
N MET A 1 19.55 6.95 27.47
CA MET A 1 18.72 5.98 26.72
C MET A 1 19.40 5.70 25.39
N SER A 2 19.55 4.43 25.00
CA SER A 2 20.15 4.08 23.70
C SER A 2 19.24 4.54 22.56
N THR A 3 19.78 5.29 21.60
CA THR A 3 19.07 5.79 20.41
C THR A 3 19.09 4.81 19.24
N GLU A 4 19.64 3.62 19.44
CA GLU A 4 19.91 2.65 18.36
C GLU A 4 18.63 2.13 17.67
N HIS A 5 17.54 1.94 18.43
CA HIS A 5 16.25 1.57 17.87
C HIS A 5 15.62 2.72 17.08
N PHE A 6 15.77 3.97 17.55
CA PHE A 6 15.29 5.15 16.85
C PHE A 6 15.99 5.29 15.49
N GLU A 7 17.31 5.19 15.43
CA GLU A 7 18.05 5.31 14.17
C GLU A 7 17.72 4.19 13.16
N LYS A 8 17.33 2.98 13.62
CA LYS A 8 16.86 1.89 12.74
C LYS A 8 15.50 2.18 12.08
N VAL A 9 14.62 2.89 12.78
CA VAL A 9 13.25 3.21 12.29
C VAL A 9 13.12 4.65 11.77
N LYS A 10 14.13 5.49 12.01
CA LYS A 10 14.22 6.86 11.49
C LYS A 10 14.14 6.84 9.96
N GLY A 11 13.29 7.69 9.41
CA GLY A 11 12.99 7.70 7.97
C GLY A 11 12.04 6.61 7.49
N GLN A 12 11.53 5.75 8.39
CA GLN A 12 10.38 4.87 8.12
C GLN A 12 9.06 5.49 8.55
N ILE A 13 9.03 6.76 8.95
CA ILE A 13 7.77 7.50 9.18
C ILE A 13 7.53 8.34 7.94
N GLY A 14 6.37 8.17 7.30
CA GLY A 14 6.00 8.98 6.15
C GLY A 14 5.70 10.43 6.56
N ARG A 15 5.61 11.32 5.58
CA ARG A 15 5.13 12.71 5.78
C ARG A 15 3.71 12.80 6.36
N CYS A 16 3.00 11.69 6.49
CA CYS A 16 1.71 11.58 7.16
C CYS A 16 1.78 11.25 8.65
N GLY A 17 2.99 11.13 9.22
CA GLY A 17 3.19 10.65 10.59
C GLY A 17 2.98 9.15 10.77
N ILE A 18 2.61 8.41 9.72
CA ILE A 18 2.41 6.96 9.77
C ILE A 18 3.74 6.24 9.58
N TRP A 19 4.06 5.33 10.50
CA TRP A 19 5.17 4.39 10.34
C TRP A 19 4.88 3.43 9.17
N CYS A 20 5.83 3.28 8.24
CA CYS A 20 5.70 2.48 7.02
C CYS A 20 5.36 1.02 7.32
N GLY A 21 5.78 0.47 8.47
CA GLY A 21 5.38 -0.87 8.91
C GLY A 21 3.89 -1.01 9.27
N SER A 22 3.21 0.10 9.56
CA SER A 22 1.75 0.16 9.76
C SER A 22 0.99 0.57 8.50
N CYS A 23 1.68 1.05 7.46
CA CYS A 23 1.05 1.43 6.19
C CYS A 23 0.76 0.18 5.35
N VAL A 24 -0.49 -0.02 4.91
CA VAL A 24 -0.92 -1.21 4.14
C VAL A 24 -0.16 -1.44 2.83
N VAL A 25 0.44 -0.39 2.27
CA VAL A 25 1.29 -0.49 1.07
C VAL A 25 2.75 -0.74 1.45
N GLY A 26 3.22 -0.14 2.55
CA GLY A 26 4.60 -0.28 3.04
C GLY A 26 4.86 -1.65 3.65
N ASN A 27 3.90 -2.22 4.36
CA ASN A 27 4.02 -3.51 5.02
C ASN A 27 3.65 -4.71 4.11
N GLY A 28 3.22 -4.46 2.87
CA GLY A 28 2.86 -5.50 1.90
C GLY A 28 1.44 -6.07 2.04
N THR A 29 0.67 -5.69 3.07
CA THR A 29 -0.69 -6.21 3.29
C THR A 29 -1.60 -6.01 2.08
N LEU A 30 -1.47 -4.90 1.34
CA LEU A 30 -2.24 -4.66 0.11
C LEU A 30 -2.05 -5.79 -0.91
N ALA A 31 -0.79 -6.20 -1.16
CA ALA A 31 -0.50 -7.29 -2.09
C ALA A 31 -0.95 -8.64 -1.53
N GLU A 32 -0.79 -8.87 -0.23
CA GLU A 32 -1.19 -10.13 0.41
C GLU A 32 -2.70 -10.39 0.36
N LEU A 33 -3.52 -9.34 0.59
CA LEU A 33 -4.99 -9.44 0.63
C LEU A 33 -5.61 -9.80 -0.73
N THR A 34 -4.91 -9.55 -1.82
CA THR A 34 -5.44 -9.86 -3.17
C THR A 34 -5.42 -11.35 -3.48
N ARG A 35 -4.53 -12.14 -2.87
CA ARG A 35 -4.47 -13.61 -3.03
C ARG A 35 -5.70 -14.33 -2.47
N PRO A 36 -6.14 -14.09 -1.21
CA PRO A 36 -7.36 -14.69 -0.70
C PRO A 36 -8.58 -14.21 -1.49
N TYR A 37 -8.63 -12.95 -1.93
CA TYR A 37 -9.75 -12.46 -2.74
C TYR A 37 -9.83 -13.19 -4.08
N GLU A 38 -8.71 -13.38 -4.78
CA GLU A 38 -8.66 -14.17 -6.00
C GLU A 38 -9.21 -15.59 -5.76
N ARG A 39 -8.79 -16.24 -4.67
CA ARG A 39 -9.32 -17.58 -4.33
C ARG A 39 -10.82 -17.57 -4.04
N LEU A 40 -11.36 -16.53 -3.41
CA LEU A 40 -12.78 -16.43 -3.12
C LEU A 40 -13.63 -16.32 -4.40
N VAL A 41 -13.11 -15.67 -5.45
CA VAL A 41 -13.79 -15.63 -6.76
C VAL A 41 -14.00 -17.03 -7.31
N ASP A 42 -13.01 -17.91 -7.16
CA ASP A 42 -13.06 -19.28 -7.65
C ASP A 42 -13.84 -20.22 -6.71
N ILE A 43 -13.56 -20.20 -5.40
CA ILE A 43 -14.18 -21.12 -4.41
C ILE A 43 -15.70 -20.96 -4.34
N TYR A 44 -16.19 -19.73 -4.53
CA TYR A 44 -17.62 -19.44 -4.47
C TYR A 44 -18.26 -19.37 -5.85
N ASP A 45 -17.55 -19.67 -6.93
CA ASP A 45 -18.07 -19.56 -8.31
C ASP A 45 -18.75 -18.20 -8.56
N LEU A 46 -18.13 -17.10 -8.11
CA LEU A 46 -18.75 -15.77 -8.17
C LEU A 46 -19.13 -15.36 -9.60
N ARG A 47 -18.45 -15.92 -10.61
CA ARG A 47 -18.77 -15.74 -12.03
C ARG A 47 -20.21 -16.18 -12.35
N ASP A 48 -20.72 -17.19 -11.65
CA ASP A 48 -21.98 -17.86 -11.97
C ASP A 48 -23.19 -17.19 -11.34
N TRP A 49 -23.05 -16.56 -10.17
CA TRP A 49 -24.17 -15.93 -9.46
C TRP A 49 -23.91 -14.51 -8.96
N GLY A 50 -22.67 -14.04 -8.95
CA GLY A 50 -22.31 -12.70 -8.51
C GLY A 50 -22.69 -11.60 -9.51
N PRO A 51 -22.23 -10.36 -9.27
CA PRO A 51 -22.50 -9.21 -10.14
C PRO A 51 -22.18 -9.51 -11.60
N LYS A 52 -23.15 -9.27 -12.50
CA LYS A 52 -23.06 -9.61 -13.94
C LYS A 52 -22.45 -8.51 -14.79
N ASP A 53 -22.42 -7.29 -14.25
CA ASP A 53 -21.75 -6.12 -14.81
C ASP A 53 -20.24 -6.14 -14.58
N LEU A 54 -19.73 -7.01 -13.71
CA LEU A 54 -18.31 -7.16 -13.45
C LEU A 54 -17.62 -8.04 -14.49
N ASN A 55 -16.57 -7.51 -15.14
CA ASN A 55 -15.65 -8.33 -15.92
C ASN A 55 -14.69 -9.10 -15.00
N TYR A 56 -15.06 -10.32 -14.61
CA TYR A 56 -14.25 -11.16 -13.70
C TYR A 56 -12.84 -11.45 -14.22
N LYS A 57 -12.65 -11.53 -15.53
CA LYS A 57 -11.33 -11.77 -16.13
C LYS A 57 -10.40 -10.59 -15.86
N GLU A 58 -10.86 -9.38 -16.15
CA GLU A 58 -10.11 -8.15 -15.87
C GLU A 58 -9.91 -7.96 -14.37
N PHE A 59 -10.93 -8.26 -13.57
CA PHE A 59 -10.87 -8.14 -12.13
C PHE A 59 -9.78 -9.05 -11.51
N VAL A 60 -9.77 -10.35 -11.85
CA VAL A 60 -8.74 -11.29 -11.37
C VAL A 60 -7.36 -10.91 -11.89
N GLN A 61 -7.26 -10.42 -13.13
CA GLN A 61 -6.01 -9.91 -13.67
C GLN A 61 -5.51 -8.67 -12.91
N GLY A 62 -6.42 -7.79 -12.48
CA GLY A 62 -6.13 -6.66 -11.61
C GLY A 62 -5.58 -7.10 -10.26
N LEU A 63 -6.23 -8.07 -9.59
CA LEU A 63 -5.74 -8.65 -8.34
C LEU A 63 -4.31 -9.19 -8.50
N ARG A 64 -4.06 -10.02 -9.52
CA ARG A 64 -2.72 -10.58 -9.82
C ARG A 64 -1.68 -9.51 -10.13
N SER A 65 -2.09 -8.38 -10.69
CA SER A 65 -1.18 -7.25 -10.96
C SER A 65 -0.76 -6.58 -9.66
N ILE A 66 -1.69 -6.37 -8.73
CA ILE A 66 -1.40 -5.83 -7.39
C ILE A 66 -0.54 -6.80 -6.56
N GLN A 67 -0.75 -8.12 -6.67
CA GLN A 67 0.09 -9.14 -6.02
C GLN A 67 1.58 -9.01 -6.35
N LYS A 68 1.91 -8.48 -7.54
CA LYS A 68 3.29 -8.31 -8.03
C LYS A 68 3.92 -6.98 -7.64
N MET A 69 3.17 -6.10 -6.96
CA MET A 69 3.72 -4.84 -6.50
C MET A 69 4.84 -5.10 -5.48
N MET A 70 6.00 -4.51 -5.73
CA MET A 70 7.09 -4.49 -4.77
C MET A 70 6.66 -3.71 -3.51
N PRO A 71 7.11 -4.10 -2.30
CA PRO A 71 6.88 -3.32 -1.10
C PRO A 71 7.32 -1.86 -1.30
N CYS A 72 6.51 -0.92 -0.84
CA CYS A 72 6.83 0.50 -1.00
C CYS A 72 8.13 0.83 -0.24
N PRO A 73 9.11 1.50 -0.87
CA PRO A 73 10.38 1.83 -0.23
C PRO A 73 10.24 2.85 0.91
N GLY A 74 9.07 3.48 1.04
CA GLY A 74 8.76 4.52 2.03
C GLY A 74 8.80 5.93 1.44
N CYS A 75 7.94 6.82 1.94
CA CYS A 75 7.71 8.14 1.36
C CYS A 75 8.97 9.03 1.35
N LEU A 76 9.84 8.89 2.37
CA LEU A 76 11.09 9.65 2.46
C LEU A 76 12.23 9.03 1.62
N LYS A 77 12.02 7.84 1.05
CA LYS A 77 12.98 7.11 0.21
C LYS A 77 12.54 7.05 -1.27
N GLY A 78 11.73 8.01 -1.71
CA GLY A 78 11.24 8.08 -3.09
C GLY A 78 10.02 7.21 -3.40
N GLY A 79 9.44 6.54 -2.41
CA GLY A 79 8.10 5.96 -2.53
C GLY A 79 7.01 7.03 -2.36
N SER A 80 5.79 6.58 -2.05
CA SER A 80 4.55 7.38 -1.94
C SER A 80 3.78 7.58 -3.24
N ARG A 81 2.52 8.01 -3.10
CA ARG A 81 1.69 8.45 -4.22
C ARG A 81 2.22 9.79 -4.74
N ASP A 82 2.38 9.92 -6.05
CA ASP A 82 2.85 11.16 -6.69
C ASP A 82 2.01 12.37 -6.27
N ALA A 83 0.69 12.25 -6.32
CA ALA A 83 -0.22 13.31 -5.89
C ALA A 83 -0.58 13.20 -4.39
N CYS A 84 0.38 13.00 -3.49
CA CYS A 84 0.12 13.01 -2.04
C CYS A 84 0.04 14.46 -1.53
N GLU A 85 -1.12 14.84 -1.00
CA GLU A 85 -1.43 16.18 -0.50
C GLU A 85 -0.57 16.54 0.72
N LEU A 86 -0.26 15.54 1.55
CA LEU A 86 0.64 15.71 2.71
C LEU A 86 2.07 15.98 2.25
N ARG A 87 2.52 15.37 1.16
CA ARG A 87 3.83 15.67 0.56
C ARG A 87 3.88 17.12 0.09
N SER A 88 2.84 17.58 -0.60
CA SER A 88 2.74 18.98 -1.05
C SER A 88 2.69 19.96 0.12
N CYS A 89 1.94 19.64 1.19
CA CYS A 89 1.84 20.49 2.39
C CYS A 89 3.19 20.64 3.10
N VAL A 90 3.88 19.52 3.36
CA VAL A 90 5.19 19.52 4.04
C VAL A 90 6.25 20.26 3.22
N VAL A 91 6.26 20.11 1.89
CA VAL A 91 7.16 20.87 1.00
C VAL A 91 6.84 22.36 1.03
N ALA A 92 5.56 22.74 0.93
CA ALA A 92 5.14 24.15 0.92
C ALA A 92 5.41 24.88 2.24
N ARG A 93 5.48 24.15 3.35
CA ARG A 93 5.71 24.69 4.70
C ARG A 93 7.14 24.48 5.21
N GLU A 94 8.03 23.94 4.39
CA GLU A 94 9.43 23.65 4.75
C GLU A 94 9.57 22.76 6.00
N LEU A 95 8.65 21.81 6.18
CA LEU A 95 8.66 20.87 7.30
C LEU A 95 9.43 19.59 6.94
N SER A 96 9.95 18.89 7.95
CA SER A 96 10.56 17.55 7.79
C SER A 96 9.50 16.44 7.68
N ASP A 97 8.41 16.61 8.43
CA ASP A 97 7.32 15.68 8.68
C ASP A 97 6.03 16.46 9.01
N CYS A 98 4.93 15.74 9.25
CA CYS A 98 3.64 16.31 9.66
C CYS A 98 3.49 16.25 11.17
#